data_AF-A0A1G6JCH4-F1
#
_entry.id   AF-A0A1G6JCH4-F1
#
_cell.length_a   1.000
_cell.length_b   1.000
_cell.length_c   1.000
_cell.angle_alpha   90.00
_cell.angle_beta   90.00
_cell.angle_gamma   90.00
#
_symmetry.space_group_name_H-M   'P 1'
#
loop_
_entity.id
_entity.type
_entity.pdbx_description
1 polymer ?
#
loop_
_entity_poly.entity_id
_entity_poly.type
_entity_poly.pdbx_seq_one_letter_code
_entity_poly.pdbx_strand_id
1 'polypeptide(L)'
;MNAYEEYMRGIVQPMRDELTQAGFQELTDAEQVENYVKQTKGSTLVVVNSVCGCAAGLARPAVRESLQNAKKPEHLVTVFAGQDKEATEKMREYFTDQPPSSPSVALMHDGELVHFIPREQIEGYDVEEIVENLTTAYNNHL
;
A
#
# COMPACT_ATOMS: atom_id res chain seq x y z
N MET A 1 25.34 -8.03 6.77
CA MET A 1 24.85 -6.65 6.71
C MET A 1 26.02 -5.72 6.88
N ASN A 2 26.17 -4.73 5.99
CA ASN A 2 27.18 -3.67 6.15
C ASN A 2 26.57 -2.46 6.89
N ALA A 3 27.41 -1.54 7.37
CA ALA A 3 26.96 -0.39 8.15
C ALA A 3 25.98 0.54 7.40
N TYR A 4 26.06 0.58 6.06
CA TYR A 4 25.13 1.35 5.24
C TYR A 4 23.73 0.72 5.24
N GLU A 5 23.65 -0.61 5.16
CA GLU A 5 22.38 -1.34 5.23
C GLU A 5 21.70 -1.19 6.60
N GLU A 6 22.46 -1.27 7.69
CA GLU A 6 21.94 -1.03 9.05
C GLU A 6 21.44 0.40 9.23
N TYR A 7 22.17 1.39 8.71
CA TYR A 7 21.77 2.79 8.72
C TYR A 7 20.48 3.03 7.93
N MET A 8 20.41 2.51 6.70
CA MET A 8 19.21 2.62 5.86
C MET A 8 18.00 1.93 6.51
N ARG A 9 18.21 0.76 7.14
CA ARG A 9 17.16 0.07 7.90
C ARG A 9 16.60 0.95 9.02
N GLY A 10 17.47 1.63 9.76
CA GLY A 10 17.05 2.58 10.80
C GLY A 10 16.23 3.76 10.27
N ILE A 11 16.55 4.27 9.07
CA ILE A 11 15.82 5.36 8.42
C ILE A 11 14.42 4.94 7.99
N VAL A 12 14.28 3.74 7.43
CA VAL A 12 12.99 3.30 6.85
C VAL A 12 12.07 2.65 7.87
N GLN A 13 12.58 2.22 9.03
CA GLN A 13 11.78 1.56 10.06
C GLN A 13 10.58 2.42 10.50
N PRO A 14 10.70 3.74 10.79
CA PRO A 14 9.54 4.56 11.11
C PRO A 14 8.49 4.62 9.99
N MET A 15 8.92 4.52 8.72
CA MET A 15 8.01 4.55 7.56
C MET A 15 7.25 3.23 7.40
N ARG A 16 7.82 2.11 7.87
CA ARG A 16 7.14 0.82 8.00
C ARG A 16 6.18 0.84 9.18
N ASP A 17 6.68 1.30 10.33
CA ASP A 17 5.94 1.36 11.60
C ASP A 17 4.64 2.15 11.47
N GLU A 18 4.63 3.22 10.68
CA GLU A 18 3.41 4.02 10.44
C GLU A 18 2.26 3.20 9.84
N LEU A 19 2.55 2.24 8.96
CA LEU A 19 1.55 1.34 8.39
C LEU A 19 1.30 0.13 9.30
N THR A 20 2.34 -0.49 9.87
CA THR A 20 2.13 -1.67 10.72
C THR A 20 1.37 -1.36 12.00
N GLN A 21 1.58 -0.19 12.60
CA GLN A 21 0.77 0.30 13.74
C GLN A 21 -0.68 0.57 13.35
N ALA A 22 -0.97 0.82 12.06
CA ALA A 22 -2.32 0.94 11.53
C ALA A 22 -2.95 -0.41 11.15
N GLY A 23 -2.25 -1.54 11.39
CA GLY A 23 -2.74 -2.89 11.15
C GLY A 23 -2.33 -3.51 9.83
N PHE A 24 -1.42 -2.87 9.07
CA PHE A 24 -0.90 -3.45 7.83
C PHE A 24 0.10 -4.57 8.11
N GLN A 25 -0.06 -5.69 7.42
CA GLN A 25 0.97 -6.73 7.33
C GLN A 25 1.99 -6.36 6.26
N GLU A 26 3.28 -6.39 6.59
CA GLU A 26 4.35 -6.23 5.61
C GLU A 26 4.58 -7.52 4.82
N LEU A 27 4.70 -7.39 3.51
CA LEU A 27 5.12 -8.46 2.60
C LEU A 27 6.49 -8.07 2.05
N THR A 28 7.54 -8.77 2.49
CA THR A 28 8.94 -8.34 2.27
C THR A 28 9.67 -9.10 1.18
N ASP A 29 9.09 -10.19 0.68
CA ASP A 29 9.63 -10.96 -0.44
C ASP A 29 8.52 -11.43 -1.40
N ALA A 30 8.91 -11.93 -2.57
CA ALA A 30 7.96 -12.38 -3.59
C ALA A 30 7.14 -13.60 -3.14
N GLU A 31 7.72 -14.50 -2.34
CA GLU A 31 7.02 -15.69 -1.85
C GLU A 31 5.87 -15.32 -0.91
N GLN A 32 6.10 -14.37 0.01
CA GLN A 32 5.07 -13.83 0.89
C GLN A 32 3.93 -13.21 0.10
N VAL A 33 4.24 -12.45 -0.96
CA VAL A 33 3.21 -11.86 -1.84
C VAL A 33 2.41 -12.94 -2.56
N GLU A 34 3.07 -13.91 -3.19
CA GLU A 34 2.39 -14.99 -3.89
C GLU A 34 1.51 -15.82 -2.96
N ASN A 35 2.03 -16.17 -1.78
CA ASN A 35 1.28 -16.92 -0.78
C ASN A 35 0.07 -16.12 -0.30
N TYR A 36 0.25 -14.83 -0.03
CA TYR A 36 -0.83 -13.93 0.38
C TYR A 36 -1.96 -13.90 -0.65
N VAL A 37 -1.63 -13.63 -1.92
CA VAL A 37 -2.64 -13.51 -2.99
C VAL A 37 -3.35 -14.85 -3.27
N LYS A 38 -2.64 -15.98 -3.19
CA LYS A 38 -3.23 -17.32 -3.40
C LYS A 38 -4.19 -17.72 -2.28
N GLN A 39 -3.91 -17.33 -1.04
CA GLN A 39 -4.62 -17.82 0.15
C GLN A 39 -5.72 -16.88 0.64
N THR A 40 -5.60 -15.59 0.35
CA THR A 40 -6.51 -14.57 0.89
C THR A 40 -7.72 -14.38 -0.01
N LYS A 41 -8.90 -14.25 0.60
CA LYS A 41 -10.18 -13.97 -0.05
C LYS A 41 -10.79 -12.73 0.55
N GLY A 42 -11.82 -12.19 -0.09
CA GLY A 42 -12.43 -10.93 0.32
C GLY A 42 -11.56 -9.74 -0.06
N SER A 43 -11.74 -8.65 0.68
CA SER A 43 -11.19 -7.35 0.31
C SER A 43 -9.84 -7.04 0.94
N THR A 44 -8.90 -6.57 0.12
CA THR A 44 -7.55 -6.19 0.56
C THR A 44 -7.23 -4.75 0.14
N LEU A 45 -6.75 -3.95 1.09
CA LEU A 45 -6.03 -2.72 0.78
C LEU A 45 -4.54 -2.99 0.70
N VAL A 46 -3.95 -2.73 -0.46
CA VAL A 46 -2.50 -2.81 -0.66
C VAL A 46 -1.91 -1.41 -0.75
N VAL A 47 -0.93 -1.11 0.09
CA VAL A 47 -0.14 0.12 -0.01
C VAL A 47 1.25 -0.21 -0.56
N VAL A 48 1.57 0.32 -1.73
CA VAL A 48 2.95 0.35 -2.23
C VAL A 48 3.64 1.54 -1.56
N ASN A 49 4.26 1.28 -0.41
CA ASN A 49 4.94 2.31 0.39
C ASN A 49 6.21 2.81 -0.32
N SER A 50 6.69 3.98 0.10
CA SER A 50 7.86 4.63 -0.48
C SER A 50 8.54 5.56 0.53
N VAL A 51 9.81 5.86 0.30
CA VAL A 51 10.56 6.88 1.04
C VAL A 51 10.23 8.31 0.58
N CYS A 52 9.44 8.49 -0.49
CA CYS A 52 9.02 9.80 -1.01
C CYS A 52 8.33 10.66 0.07
N GLY A 53 8.56 11.97 0.05
CA GLY A 53 7.82 12.91 0.90
C GLY A 53 6.30 12.85 0.69
N CYS A 54 5.85 12.60 -0.55
CA CYS A 54 4.46 12.35 -0.89
C CYS A 54 3.85 11.10 -0.20
N ALA A 55 4.66 10.08 0.10
CA ALA A 55 4.20 8.93 0.87
C ALA A 55 3.97 9.30 2.34
N ALA A 56 4.87 10.09 2.90
CA ALA A 56 4.82 10.52 4.30
C ALA A 56 3.74 11.58 4.58
N GLY A 57 3.61 12.56 3.69
CA GLY A 57 2.68 13.68 3.88
C GLY A 57 1.25 13.37 3.43
N LEU A 58 1.06 12.44 2.49
CA LEU A 58 -0.21 12.26 1.81
C LEU A 58 -0.70 10.80 1.89
N ALA A 59 0.04 9.86 1.29
CA ALA A 59 -0.47 8.49 1.14
C ALA A 59 -0.71 7.75 2.47
N ARG A 60 0.28 7.70 3.36
CA ARG A 60 0.14 6.97 4.64
C ARG A 60 -0.89 7.62 5.58
N PRO A 61 -0.93 8.96 5.74
CA PRO A 61 -2.00 9.63 6.47
C PRO A 61 -3.39 9.33 5.90
N ALA A 62 -3.57 9.50 4.58
CA ALA A 62 -4.86 9.30 3.93
C ALA A 62 -5.37 7.86 4.06
N VAL A 63 -4.49 6.87 3.89
CA VAL A 63 -4.83 5.46 4.09
C VAL A 63 -5.23 5.18 5.54
N ARG A 64 -4.52 5.73 6.51
CA ARG A 64 -4.86 5.52 7.94
C ARG A 64 -6.21 6.13 8.29
N GLU A 65 -6.51 7.30 7.73
CA GLU A 65 -7.77 7.99 7.93
C GLU A 65 -8.95 7.29 7.22
N SER A 66 -8.76 6.81 5.99
CA SER A 66 -9.81 6.12 5.22
C SER A 66 -10.33 4.86 5.93
N LEU A 67 -9.52 4.22 6.78
CA LEU A 67 -9.90 3.05 7.57
C LEU A 67 -10.90 3.35 8.70
N GLN A 68 -11.20 4.63 8.97
CA GLN A 68 -12.28 5.04 9.85
C GLN A 68 -13.66 5.00 9.17
N ASN A 69 -13.73 4.74 7.86
CA ASN A 69 -15.00 4.60 7.15
C ASN A 69 -15.82 3.40 7.66
N ALA A 70 -17.15 3.48 7.51
CA ALA A 70 -18.06 2.41 7.93
C ALA A 70 -17.81 1.09 7.18
N LYS A 71 -17.60 1.17 5.86
CA LYS A 71 -17.12 0.05 5.03
C LYS A 71 -15.61 0.14 4.89
N LYS A 72 -14.89 -0.94 5.19
CA LYS A 72 -13.43 -0.96 5.10
C LYS A 72 -12.92 -2.35 4.68
N PRO A 73 -11.73 -2.41 4.07
CA PRO A 73 -11.13 -3.67 3.63
C PRO A 73 -10.92 -4.63 4.80
N GLU A 74 -11.10 -5.93 4.55
CA GLU A 74 -10.90 -7.00 5.54
C GLU A 74 -9.43 -7.22 5.86
N HIS A 75 -8.58 -7.04 4.86
CA HIS A 75 -7.14 -7.23 4.95
C HIS A 75 -6.37 -5.98 4.56
N LEU A 76 -5.26 -5.76 5.24
CA LEU A 76 -4.38 -4.60 5.05
C LEU A 76 -2.97 -5.12 4.86
N VAL A 77 -2.36 -4.85 3.70
CA VAL A 77 -0.98 -5.26 3.41
C VAL A 77 -0.17 -4.16 2.76
N THR A 78 1.14 -4.21 2.94
CA THR A 78 2.05 -3.25 2.32
C THR A 78 3.30 -3.93 1.79
N VAL A 79 3.78 -3.41 0.66
CA VAL A 79 5.10 -3.69 0.08
C VAL A 79 5.88 -2.38 0.03
N PHE A 80 7.20 -2.40 0.20
CA PHE A 80 8.00 -1.18 0.26
C PHE A 80 8.84 -0.98 -1.01
N ALA A 81 8.38 -0.09 -1.89
CA ALA A 81 9.07 0.19 -3.14
C ALA A 81 10.51 0.72 -2.91
N GLY A 82 11.46 0.07 -3.57
CA GLY A 82 12.89 0.39 -3.49
C GLY A 82 13.63 -0.26 -2.31
N GLN A 83 12.91 -0.69 -1.26
CA GLN A 83 13.49 -1.45 -0.14
C GLN A 83 13.27 -2.96 -0.34
N ASP A 84 12.01 -3.37 -0.53
CA ASP A 84 11.59 -4.76 -0.77
C ASP A 84 11.24 -4.92 -2.25
N LYS A 85 12.27 -4.86 -3.11
CA LYS A 85 12.09 -4.79 -4.57
C LYS A 85 11.32 -5.98 -5.13
N GLU A 86 11.72 -7.19 -4.76
CA GLU A 86 11.09 -8.42 -5.25
C GLU A 86 9.62 -8.52 -4.82
N ALA A 87 9.31 -8.16 -3.57
CA ALA A 87 7.93 -8.11 -3.10
C ALA A 87 7.10 -7.08 -3.87
N THR A 88 7.67 -5.89 -4.10
CA THR A 88 6.99 -4.80 -4.80
C THR A 88 6.74 -5.16 -6.27
N GLU A 89 7.73 -5.72 -6.95
CA GLU A 89 7.61 -6.19 -8.34
C GLU A 89 6.57 -7.30 -8.45
N LYS A 90 6.62 -8.30 -7.56
CA LYS A 90 5.64 -9.37 -7.51
C LYS A 90 4.23 -8.86 -7.26
N MET A 91 4.05 -7.92 -6.34
CA MET A 91 2.73 -7.34 -6.05
C MET A 91 2.16 -6.58 -7.27
N ARG A 92 3.03 -5.88 -8.01
CA ARG A 92 2.63 -5.14 -9.22
C ARG A 92 2.16 -6.05 -10.36
N GLU A 93 2.57 -7.31 -10.41
CA GLU A 93 2.04 -8.28 -11.38
C GLU A 93 0.51 -8.46 -11.25
N TYR A 94 -0.06 -8.19 -10.07
CA TYR A 94 -1.49 -8.27 -9.81
C TYR A 94 -2.24 -6.96 -10.08
N PHE A 95 -1.54 -5.87 -10.40
CA PHE A 95 -2.14 -4.57 -10.74
C PHE A 95 -2.29 -4.43 -12.26
N THR A 96 -3.18 -5.25 -12.83
CA THR A 96 -3.37 -5.33 -14.29
C THR A 96 -3.64 -3.97 -14.92
N ASP A 97 -2.96 -3.69 -16.04
CA ASP A 97 -3.06 -2.45 -16.82
C ASP A 97 -2.68 -1.15 -16.08
N GLN A 98 -2.05 -1.24 -14.91
CA GLN A 98 -1.59 -0.07 -14.17
C GLN A 98 -0.07 0.15 -14.34
N PRO A 99 0.37 1.34 -14.77
CA PRO A 99 1.79 1.65 -14.80
C PRO A 99 2.37 1.66 -13.37
N PRO A 100 3.60 1.15 -13.17
CA PRO A 100 4.20 1.10 -11.85
C PRO A 100 4.51 2.51 -11.34
N SER A 101 3.99 2.85 -10.16
CA SER A 101 4.29 4.10 -9.46
C SER A 101 4.51 3.84 -7.96
N SER A 102 5.03 4.84 -7.23
CA SER A 102 5.15 4.79 -5.77
C SER A 102 5.25 6.21 -5.17
N PRO A 103 4.52 6.52 -4.07
CA PRO A 103 3.52 5.67 -3.45
C PRO A 103 2.32 5.43 -4.38
N SER A 104 1.65 4.29 -4.20
CA SER A 104 0.37 3.99 -4.84
C SER A 104 -0.46 3.09 -3.92
N VAL A 105 -1.78 3.08 -4.12
CA VAL A 105 -2.71 2.31 -3.30
C VAL A 105 -3.64 1.51 -4.21
N ALA A 106 -3.82 0.23 -3.90
CA ALA A 106 -4.73 -0.66 -4.62
C ALA A 106 -5.78 -1.21 -3.67
N LEU A 107 -7.04 -1.23 -4.12
CA LEU A 107 -8.09 -2.03 -3.52
C LEU A 107 -8.26 -3.28 -4.37
N MET A 108 -8.16 -4.43 -3.73
CA MET A 108 -8.36 -5.72 -4.37
C MET A 108 -9.55 -6.44 -3.75
N HIS A 109 -10.24 -7.26 -4.55
CA HIS A 109 -11.31 -8.13 -4.09
C HIS A 109 -11.10 -9.52 -4.72
N ASP A 110 -10.99 -10.56 -3.88
CA ASP A 110 -10.76 -11.95 -4.32
C ASP A 110 -9.56 -12.17 -5.26
N GLY A 111 -8.54 -11.32 -5.13
CA GLY A 111 -7.31 -11.36 -5.92
C GLY A 111 -7.35 -10.53 -7.20
N GLU A 112 -8.47 -9.86 -7.49
CA GLU A 112 -8.62 -8.95 -8.62
C GLU A 112 -8.51 -7.49 -8.18
N LEU A 113 -7.89 -6.66 -9.02
CA LEU A 113 -7.81 -5.21 -8.81
C LEU A 113 -9.17 -4.56 -9.11
N VAL A 114 -9.79 -3.93 -8.10
CA VAL A 114 -11.09 -3.24 -8.27
C VAL A 114 -10.97 -1.72 -8.25
N HIS A 115 -9.92 -1.17 -7.63
CA HIS A 115 -9.62 0.25 -7.64
C HIS A 115 -8.13 0.51 -7.47
N PHE A 116 -7.60 1.55 -8.11
CA PHE A 116 -6.19 1.89 -8.06
C PHE A 116 -5.98 3.41 -8.02
N ILE A 117 -5.11 3.85 -7.12
CA ILE A 117 -4.68 5.24 -7.00
C ILE A 117 -3.18 5.28 -7.32
N PRO A 118 -2.81 5.72 -8.54
CA PRO A 118 -1.41 5.88 -8.91
C PRO A 118 -0.81 7.12 -8.23
N ARG A 119 0.52 7.24 -8.24
CA ARG A 119 1.24 8.38 -7.63
C ARG A 119 0.72 9.73 -8.12
N GLU A 120 0.38 9.84 -9.40
CA GLU A 120 -0.11 11.08 -10.02
C GLU A 120 -1.46 11.55 -9.48
N GLN A 121 -2.19 10.67 -8.77
CA GLN A 121 -3.43 11.00 -8.05
C GLN A 121 -3.23 11.08 -6.53
N ILE A 122 -1.96 11.10 -6.08
CA ILE A 122 -1.56 11.31 -4.69
C ILE A 122 -0.72 12.58 -4.61
N GLU A 123 0.28 12.72 -5.49
CA GLU A 123 1.18 13.87 -5.52
C GLU A 123 0.44 15.12 -5.99
N GLY A 124 0.42 16.15 -5.13
CA GLY A 124 -0.25 17.42 -5.41
C GLY A 124 -1.74 17.45 -5.04
N TYR A 125 -2.26 16.39 -4.43
CA TYR A 125 -3.61 16.31 -3.87
C TYR A 125 -3.59 16.56 -2.36
N ASP A 126 -4.72 16.99 -1.82
CA ASP A 126 -4.94 17.09 -0.38
C ASP A 126 -5.25 15.70 0.23
N VAL A 127 -4.95 15.53 1.52
CA VAL A 127 -5.17 14.27 2.23
C VAL A 127 -6.64 13.88 2.17
N GLU A 128 -7.54 14.84 2.37
CA GLU A 128 -8.98 14.67 2.36
C GLU A 128 -9.50 14.18 1.00
N GLU A 129 -8.92 14.64 -0.11
CA GLU A 129 -9.28 14.18 -1.46
C GLU A 129 -8.89 12.71 -1.66
N ILE A 130 -7.72 12.30 -1.17
CA ILE A 130 -7.26 10.90 -1.23
C ILE A 130 -8.13 10.02 -0.33
N VAL A 131 -8.52 10.50 0.86
CA VAL A 131 -9.46 9.82 1.77
C VAL A 131 -10.83 9.65 1.10
N GLU A 132 -11.36 10.69 0.47
CA GLU A 132 -12.64 10.62 -0.24
C GLU A 132 -12.58 9.61 -1.40
N ASN A 133 -11.49 9.61 -2.15
CA ASN A 133 -11.25 8.65 -3.24
C ASN A 133 -11.27 7.20 -2.70
N LEU A 134 -10.52 6.93 -1.63
CA LEU A 134 -10.46 5.61 -0.99
C LEU A 134 -11.80 5.17 -0.41
N THR A 135 -12.47 6.04 0.35
CA THR A 135 -13.74 5.69 1.00
C THR A 135 -14.87 5.52 -0.01
N THR A 136 -14.86 6.28 -1.12
CA THR A 136 -15.75 6.05 -2.27
C THR A 136 -15.53 4.66 -2.86
N ALA A 137 -14.27 4.27 -3.09
CA ALA A 137 -13.94 2.93 -3.57
C ALA A 137 -14.42 1.85 -2.59
N TYR A 138 -14.23 2.03 -1.29
CA TYR A 138 -14.74 1.09 -0.28
C TYR A 138 -16.25 0.95 -0.35
N ASN A 139 -16.97 2.07 -0.48
CA ASN A 139 -18.42 2.05 -0.48
C ASN A 139 -19.02 1.35 -1.72
N ASN A 140 -18.30 1.42 -2.85
CA ASN A 140 -18.71 0.85 -4.13
C ASN A 140 -18.33 -0.63 -4.31
N HIS A 141 -17.22 -1.08 -3.71
CA HIS A 141 -16.64 -2.40 -3.98
C HIS A 141 -16.67 -3.38 -2.79
N LEU A 142 -17.00 -2.91 -1.59
CA LEU A 142 -17.12 -3.72 -0.36
C LEU A 142 -18.59 -3.79 0.07
#